data_AF-A0A4Q5VA25-F1
#
_entry.id   AF-A0A4Q5VA25-F1
#
_cell.length_a   1.000
_cell.length_b   1.000
_cell.length_c   1.000
_cell.angle_alpha   90.00
_cell.angle_beta   90.00
_cell.angle_gamma   90.00
#
_symmetry.space_group_name_H-M   'P 1'
#
loop_
_entity.id
_entity.type
_entity.pdbx_description
1 polymer ?
#
loop_
_entity_poly.entity_id
_entity_poly.type
_entity_poly.pdbx_seq_one_letter_code
_entity_poly.pdbx_strand_id
1 'polypeptide(L)' 'MYQRKIIVEGQLTEASSVLTKVEQDIAFLQHRINLMKKQTIPNSIVIETYEAMLKSRRSVLAWLQDGNNPDDMV' A
#
# COMPACT_ATOMS: atom_id res chain seq x y z
N MET A 1 12.29 -8.15 20.47
CA MET A 1 11.79 -7.98 19.09
C MET A 1 12.43 -6.71 18.53
N TYR A 2 13.21 -6.79 17.45
CA TYR A 2 13.83 -5.61 16.84
C TYR A 2 12.79 -4.89 15.95
N GLN A 3 12.30 -3.72 16.38
CA GLN A 3 11.52 -2.84 15.53
C GLN A 3 12.43 -2.18 14.51
N ARG A 4 12.26 -2.53 13.22
CA ARG A 4 12.92 -1.81 12.14
C ARG A 4 12.33 -0.41 12.00
N LYS A 5 13.20 0.56 11.81
CA LYS A 5 12.84 1.95 11.56
C LYS A 5 13.17 2.28 10.11
N ILE A 6 12.23 2.90 9.41
CA ILE A 6 12.40 3.34 8.02
C ILE A 6 12.22 4.85 7.93
N ILE A 7 12.90 5.46 6.96
CA ILE A 7 12.82 6.90 6.73
C ILE A 7 11.69 7.15 5.74
N VAL A 8 10.66 7.86 6.19
CA VAL A 8 9.55 8.34 5.36
C VAL A 8 9.58 9.86 5.44
N GLU A 9 9.71 10.55 4.31
CA GLU A 9 9.77 12.03 4.24
C GLU A 9 10.81 12.66 5.19
N GLY A 10 11.94 11.99 5.39
CA GLY A 10 13.00 12.44 6.31
C GLY A 10 12.72 12.15 7.80
N GLN A 11 11.58 11.56 8.14
CA GLN A 11 11.23 11.16 9.50
C GLN A 11 11.44 9.66 9.72
N LEU A 12 12.06 9.32 10.86
CA LEU A 12 12.28 7.96 11.28
C LEU A 12 10.97 7.37 11.84
N THR A 13 10.33 6.50 11.07
CA THR A 13 9.03 5.89 11.42
C THR A 13 9.22 4.39 11.66
N GLU A 14 8.44 3.82 12.58
CA GLU A 14 8.43 2.37 12.78
C GLU A 14 7.88 1.66 11.53
N ALA A 15 8.61 0.65 11.04
CA ALA A 15 8.21 -0.11 9.86
C ALA A 15 6.83 -0.77 10.00
N SER A 16 6.47 -1.19 11.22
CA SER A 16 5.14 -1.72 11.56
C SER A 16 4.02 -0.69 11.37
N SER A 17 4.27 0.58 11.72
CA SER A 17 3.31 1.68 11.53
C SER A 17 3.09 1.97 10.05
N VAL A 18 4.16 1.95 9.25
CA VAL A 18 4.07 2.14 7.80
C VAL A 18 3.40 0.96 7.12
N LEU A 19 3.72 -0.27 7.51
CA LEU A 19 3.06 -1.48 7.02
C LEU A 19 1.54 -1.41 7.25
N THR A 20 1.13 -1.11 8.48
CA THR A 20 -0.29 -0.97 8.84
C THR A 20 -1.00 0.06 7.97
N LYS A 21 -0.38 1.22 7.73
CA LYS A 21 -0.95 2.28 6.87
C LYS A 21 -1.10 1.81 5.43
N VAL A 22 -0.09 1.16 4.88
CA VAL A 22 -0.13 0.63 3.50
C VAL A 22 -1.23 -0.41 3.33
N GLU A 23 -1.41 -1.30 4.32
CA GLU A 23 -2.50 -2.28 4.33
C GLU A 23 -3.88 -1.61 4.40
N GLN A 24 -4.03 -0.58 5.24
CA GLN A 24 -5.26 0.22 5.34
C GLN A 24 -5.59 0.95 4.02
N ASP A 25 -4.58 1.56 3.38
CA ASP A 25 -4.74 2.22 2.07
C ASP A 25 -5.22 1.22 1.00
N ILE A 26 -4.64 0.02 0.97
CA ILE A 26 -5.03 -1.05 0.04
C ILE A 26 -6.49 -1.44 0.26
N ALA A 27 -6.88 -1.68 1.51
CA ALA A 27 -8.26 -2.05 1.86
C ALA A 27 -9.25 -0.95 1.45
N PHE A 28 -8.91 0.32 1.74
CA PHE A 28 -9.71 1.48 1.36
C PHE A 28 -9.88 1.58 -0.16
N LEU A 29 -8.77 1.54 -0.91
CA LEU A 29 -8.80 1.68 -2.37
C LEU A 29 -9.60 0.55 -3.02
N GLN A 30 -9.39 -0.70 -2.57
CA GLN A 30 -10.13 -1.85 -3.09
C GLN A 30 -11.64 -1.72 -2.83
N HIS A 31 -12.02 -1.29 -1.63
CA HIS A 31 -13.42 -1.06 -1.29
C HIS A 31 -14.05 0.04 -2.16
N ARG A 32 -13.36 1.18 -2.31
CA ARG A 32 -13.83 2.31 -3.14
C ARG A 32 -13.98 1.92 -4.62
N ILE A 33 -13.01 1.23 -5.19
CA ILE A 33 -13.07 0.73 -6.58
C ILE A 33 -14.29 -0.19 -6.76
N ASN A 34 -14.52 -1.11 -5.82
CA ASN A 34 -15.65 -2.03 -5.88
C ASN A 34 -17.01 -1.32 -5.83
N LEU A 35 -17.13 -0.24 -5.05
CA LEU A 35 -18.33 0.59 -5.02
C LEU A 35 -18.54 1.36 -6.32
N MET A 36 -17.47 1.98 -6.86
CA MET A 36 -17.54 2.76 -8.10
C MET A 36 -17.91 1.88 -9.31
N LYS A 37 -17.37 0.66 -9.39
CA LYS A 37 -17.70 -0.30 -10.45
C LYS A 37 -19.17 -0.78 -10.44
N LYS A 38 -19.88 -0.62 -9.31
CA LYS A 38 -21.29 -1.02 -9.17
C LYS A 38 -22.27 0.11 -9.51
N GLN A 39 -21.78 1.32 -9.80
CA GLN A 39 -22.65 2.44 -10.18
C GLN A 39 -23.26 2.20 -11.57
N THR A 40 -24.48 2.72 -11.79
CA THR A 40 -25.19 2.59 -13.08
C THR A 40 -24.40 3.19 -14.25
N ILE A 41 -23.64 4.25 -13.98
CA ILE A 41 -22.75 4.90 -14.96
C ILE A 41 -21.39 5.12 -14.28
N PRO A 42 -20.46 4.14 -14.37
CA PRO A 42 -19.15 4.25 -13.76
C PRO A 42 -18.31 5.35 -14.42
N ASN A 43 -17.59 6.14 -13.62
CA ASN A 43 -16.56 7.04 -14.14
C ASN A 43 -15.23 6.28 -14.30
N SER A 44 -14.92 5.86 -15.53
CA SER A 44 -13.73 5.06 -15.83
C SER A 44 -12.44 5.76 -15.46
N ILE A 45 -12.32 7.07 -15.69
CA ILE A 45 -11.11 7.85 -15.38
C ILE A 45 -10.81 7.82 -13.87
N VAL A 46 -11.83 7.98 -13.04
CA VAL A 46 -11.68 7.92 -11.58
C VAL A 46 -11.31 6.51 -11.13
N ILE A 47 -11.94 5.48 -11.72
CA ILE A 47 -11.63 4.08 -11.41
C ILE A 47 -10.18 3.75 -11.78
N GLU A 48 -9.73 4.10 -12.98
CA GLU A 48 -8.36 3.90 -13.46
C GLU A 48 -7.34 4.60 -12.56
N THR A 49 -7.64 5.82 -12.12
CA THR A 49 -6.80 6.56 -11.18
C THR A 49 -6.65 5.80 -9.85
N TYR A 50 -7.75 5.30 -9.29
CA TYR A 50 -7.73 4.53 -8.05
C TYR A 50 -7.03 3.18 -8.23
N GLU A 51 -7.17 2.53 -9.38
CA GLU A 51 -6.46 1.29 -9.72
C GLU A 51 -4.94 1.51 -9.83
N ALA A 52 -4.51 2.63 -10.41
CA ALA A 52 -3.10 3.02 -10.44
C ALA A 52 -2.54 3.26 -9.03
N MET A 53 -3.29 3.95 -8.16
CA MET A 53 -2.93 4.12 -6.75
C MET A 53 -2.85 2.78 -6.02
N LEU A 54 -3.82 1.90 -6.22
CA LEU A 54 -3.84 0.56 -5.61
C LEU A 54 -2.63 -0.26 -6.03
N LYS A 55 -2.25 -0.20 -7.32
CA LYS A 55 -1.03 -0.84 -7.82
C LYS A 55 0.21 -0.31 -7.11
N SER A 56 0.34 1.01 -6.97
CA SER A 56 1.46 1.63 -6.24
C SER A 56 1.55 1.14 -4.79
N ARG A 57 0.43 1.12 -4.05
CA ARG A 57 0.43 0.64 -2.65
C ARG A 57 0.79 -0.83 -2.53
N ARG A 58 0.32 -1.69 -3.44
CA ARG A 58 0.70 -3.11 -3.48
C ARG A 58 2.19 -3.31 -3.73
N SER A 59 2.80 -2.51 -4.60
CA SER A 59 4.25 -2.55 -4.81
C SER A 59 5.04 -2.12 -3.57
N VAL A 60 4.57 -1.11 -2.84
CA VAL A 60 5.18 -0.71 -1.55
C VAL A 60 5.02 -1.82 -0.51
N LEU A 61 3.85 -2.45 -0.43
CA LEU A 61 3.61 -3.58 0.48
C LEU A 61 4.58 -4.73 0.19
N ALA A 62 4.70 -5.12 -1.08
CA ALA A 62 5.64 -6.16 -1.50
C ALA A 62 7.08 -5.79 -1.10
N TRP A 63 7.51 -4.56 -1.34
CA TRP A 63 8.84 -4.10 -0.91
C TRP A 63 9.04 -4.14 0.62
N LEU A 64 8.03 -3.74 1.41
CA LEU A 64 8.08 -3.81 2.88
C LEU A 64 8.15 -5.27 3.37
N GLN A 65 7.54 -6.20 2.63
CA GLN A 65 7.52 -7.63 2.94
C GLN A 65 8.80 -8.35 2.48
N ASP A 66 9.33 -8.02 1.31
CA ASP A 66 10.59 -8.56 0.76
C ASP A 66 11.79 -8.11 1.59
N GLY A 67 11.80 -6.84 2.01
CA GLY A 67 12.76 -6.35 3.00
C GLY A 67 12.67 -7.10 4.33
N ASN A 68 11.65 -7.93 4.57
CA ASN A 68 11.48 -8.72 5.78
C ASN A 68 12.15 -10.11 5.70
N ASN A 69 12.78 -10.47 4.58
CA ASN A 69 13.48 -11.73 4.42
C ASN A 69 14.92 -11.64 5.01
N PRO A 70 15.28 -12.45 6.03
CA PRO A 70 16.62 -12.42 6.63
C PRO A 70 17.74 -12.98 5.72
N ASP A 71 17.43 -13.47 4.51
CA ASP A 71 18.37 -14.15 3.62
C ASP A 71 19.07 -13.26 2.57
N ASP A 72 18.76 -11.96 2.47
CA ASP A 72 19.42 -11.04 1.51
C ASP A 72 20.75 -10.43 2.04
N MET A 73 21.41 -11.10 3.00
CA MET A 73 22.76 -10.77 3.47
C MET A 73 23.78 -11.86 3.12
N VAL A 74 23.88 -12.22 1.83
CA VAL A 74 24.98 -13.04 1.29
C VAL A 74 25.72 -12.29 0.19
#